data_AF-A0A9X4F171-F1
#
_entry.id   AF-A0A9X4F171-F1
#
_cell.length_a   1.000
_cell.length_b   1.000
_cell.length_c   1.000
_cell.angle_alpha   90.00
_cell.angle_beta   90.00
_cell.angle_gamma   90.00
#
_symmetry.space_group_name_H-M   'P 1'
#
loop_
_entity.id
_entity.type
_entity.pdbx_description
1 polymer ?
#
loop_
_entity_poly.entity_id
_entity_poly.type
_entity_poly.pdbx_seq_one_letter_code
_entity_poly.pdbx_strand_id
1 'polypeptide(L)'
;MKVKIEKTSDGEAFFNIPEILQKELQWNEGDQIEWLDNKDGSWTLRKVEFEGSIQSKSIEYILSQHPNLKDQVEGVFDDSDLRTEWLTSAIPALSGLTPLEVVLKGDLKRVLDALNRIKYGDIS
;
A
#
# COMPACT_ATOMS: atom_id res chain seq x y z
N MET A 1 -13.53 26.64 -4.14
CA MET A 1 -14.75 25.88 -4.54
C MET A 1 -15.80 26.07 -3.47
N LYS A 2 -17.10 26.06 -3.80
CA LYS A 2 -18.19 26.08 -2.81
C LYS A 2 -19.05 24.85 -3.03
N VAL A 3 -19.41 24.14 -1.96
CA VAL A 3 -20.28 22.96 -2.00
C VAL A 3 -21.60 23.33 -1.34
N LYS A 4 -22.72 22.86 -1.90
CA LYS A 4 -24.05 23.07 -1.34
C LYS A 4 -24.24 22.15 -0.14
N ILE A 5 -24.67 22.71 0.99
CA ILE A 5 -25.10 21.95 2.16
C ILE A 5 -26.60 21.68 2.05
N GLU A 6 -26.99 20.44 2.30
CA GLU A 6 -28.36 19.95 2.31
C GLU A 6 -28.73 19.50 3.73
N LYS A 7 -30.01 19.23 3.96
CA LYS A 7 -30.51 18.76 5.25
C LYS A 7 -31.32 17.50 5.08
N THR A 8 -31.10 16.55 5.96
CA THR A 8 -31.91 15.35 6.09
C THR A 8 -33.27 15.69 6.73
N SER A 9 -34.22 14.75 6.73
CA SER A 9 -35.56 14.95 7.30
C SER A 9 -35.57 15.18 8.82
N ASP A 10 -34.56 14.68 9.51
CA ASP A 10 -34.27 14.89 10.94
C ASP A 10 -33.46 16.16 11.21
N GLY A 11 -33.04 16.88 10.15
CA GLY A 11 -32.42 18.20 10.26
C GLY A 11 -30.90 18.21 10.31
N GLU A 12 -30.24 17.06 10.15
CA GLU A 12 -28.79 16.96 10.06
C GLU A 12 -28.27 17.56 8.76
N ALA A 13 -27.17 18.32 8.84
CA ALA A 13 -26.55 18.93 7.68
C ALA A 13 -25.59 17.94 7.01
N PHE A 14 -25.72 17.77 5.71
CA PHE A 14 -24.82 16.93 4.92
C PHE A 14 -24.46 17.60 3.59
N PHE A 15 -23.44 17.09 2.93
CA PHE A 15 -23.15 17.45 1.55
C PHE A 15 -22.61 16.24 0.81
N ASN A 16 -22.91 16.17 -0.49
CA ASN A 16 -22.30 15.17 -1.36
C ASN A 16 -20.94 15.67 -1.82
N ILE A 17 -19.93 14.81 -1.75
CA ILE A 17 -18.59 15.14 -2.24
C ILE A 17 -18.66 15.24 -3.77
N PRO A 18 -18.39 16.41 -4.38
CA PRO A 18 -18.42 16.56 -5.83
C PRO A 18 -17.47 15.59 -6.53
N GLU A 19 -17.88 15.01 -7.67
CA GLU A 19 -17.05 14.06 -8.42
C GLU A 19 -15.66 14.61 -8.78
N ILE A 20 -15.57 15.92 -9.05
CA ILE A 20 -14.29 16.59 -9.33
C ILE A 20 -13.32 16.46 -8.14
N LEU A 21 -13.81 16.64 -6.90
CA LEU A 21 -12.98 16.50 -5.71
C LEU A 21 -12.65 15.03 -5.43
N GLN A 22 -13.59 14.11 -5.68
CA GLN A 22 -13.30 12.68 -5.56
C GLN A 22 -12.14 12.26 -6.47
N LYS A 23 -12.13 12.74 -7.73
CA LYS A 23 -11.06 12.46 -8.70
C LYS A 23 -9.75 13.13 -8.32
N GLU A 24 -9.77 14.43 -7.99
CA GLU A 24 -8.56 15.19 -7.64
C GLU A 24 -7.89 14.67 -6.37
N LEU A 25 -8.69 14.26 -5.37
CA LEU A 25 -8.19 13.75 -4.09
C LEU A 25 -8.03 12.22 -4.08
N GLN A 26 -8.41 11.53 -5.16
CA GLN A 26 -8.40 10.07 -5.28
C GLN A 26 -9.18 9.37 -4.16
N TRP A 27 -10.36 9.91 -3.84
CA TRP A 27 -11.29 9.29 -2.89
C TRP A 27 -12.25 8.39 -3.65
N ASN A 28 -12.43 7.18 -3.14
CA ASN A 28 -13.35 6.17 -3.60
C ASN A 28 -14.32 5.83 -2.47
N GLU A 29 -15.47 5.27 -2.81
CA GLU A 29 -16.40 4.74 -1.82
C GLU A 29 -15.69 3.70 -0.94
N GLY A 30 -15.89 3.81 0.38
CA GLY A 30 -15.23 2.96 1.37
C GLY A 30 -13.87 3.47 1.86
N ASP A 31 -13.29 4.51 1.26
CA ASP A 31 -12.09 5.14 1.81
C ASP A 31 -12.39 5.78 3.19
N GLN A 32 -11.50 5.54 4.15
CA GLN A 32 -11.59 6.17 5.47
C GLN A 32 -11.11 7.61 5.41
N ILE A 33 -11.87 8.51 6.03
CA ILE A 33 -11.56 9.94 6.14
C ILE A 33 -11.60 10.38 7.60
N GLU A 34 -10.89 11.45 7.91
CA GLU A 34 -10.86 12.05 9.24
C GLU A 34 -11.06 13.56 9.20
N TRP A 35 -11.67 14.06 10.27
CA TRP A 35 -11.88 15.49 10.53
C TRP A 35 -10.84 16.00 11.51
N LEU A 36 -10.13 17.07 11.14
CA LEU A 36 -9.15 17.74 11.98
C LEU A 36 -9.66 19.15 12.32
N ASP A 37 -9.70 19.48 13.60
CA ASP A 37 -10.00 20.84 14.08
C ASP A 37 -8.76 21.73 13.95
N ASN A 38 -8.85 22.79 13.14
CA ASN A 38 -7.76 23.73 12.92
C ASN A 38 -7.64 24.78 14.05
N LYS A 39 -8.56 24.78 15.02
CA LYS A 39 -8.62 25.71 16.16
C LYS A 39 -8.78 27.19 15.79
N ASP A 40 -9.25 27.46 14.58
CA ASP A 40 -9.55 28.80 14.06
C ASP A 40 -11.02 28.93 13.61
N GLY A 41 -11.85 27.94 13.96
CA GLY A 41 -13.25 27.85 13.52
C GLY A 41 -13.42 27.14 12.16
N SER A 42 -12.33 26.68 11.54
CA SER A 42 -12.37 25.83 10.36
C SER A 42 -11.99 24.38 10.68
N TRP A 43 -12.38 23.48 9.78
CA TRP A 43 -12.07 22.05 9.86
C TRP A 43 -11.42 21.59 8.57
N THR A 44 -10.46 20.67 8.69
CA THR A 44 -9.84 19.99 7.56
C THR A 44 -10.40 18.57 7.45
N LEU A 45 -10.91 18.21 6.28
CA LEU A 45 -11.27 16.84 5.95
C LEU A 45 -10.15 16.24 5.10
N ARG A 46 -9.56 15.13 5.54
CA ARG A 46 -8.51 14.44 4.80
C ARG A 46 -8.76 12.94 4.75
N LYS A 47 -8.23 12.28 3.71
CA LYS A 47 -8.18 10.82 3.63
C LYS A 47 -7.18 10.31 4.67
N VAL A 48 -7.59 9.29 5.41
CA VAL A 48 -6.69 8.54 6.27
C VAL A 48 -5.83 7.68 5.36
N GLU A 49 -4.58 8.08 5.19
CA GLU A 49 -3.60 7.20 4.56
C GLU A 49 -3.24 6.13 5.57
N PHE A 50 -3.71 4.90 5.37
CA PHE A 50 -3.08 3.76 6.03
C PHE A 50 -1.64 3.72 5.52
N GLU A 51 -0.63 3.92 6.38
CA GLU A 51 0.78 3.80 5.99
C GLU A 51 1.06 2.44 5.31
N GLY A 52 0.36 1.39 5.74
CA GLY A 52 0.39 0.08 5.09
C GLY A 52 -0.14 0.08 3.65
N SER A 53 -1.08 0.98 3.29
CA SER A 53 -1.67 1.03 1.94
C SER A 53 -0.76 1.66 0.90
N ILE A 54 0.10 2.63 1.28
CA ILE A 54 1.08 3.22 0.36
C ILE A 54 2.20 2.24 0.12
N GLN A 55 2.72 1.62 1.18
CA GLN A 55 3.77 0.60 1.06
C GLN A 55 3.28 -0.60 0.24
N SER A 56 2.06 -1.09 0.47
CA SER A 56 1.46 -2.19 -0.30
C SER A 56 1.28 -1.83 -1.78
N LYS A 57 0.82 -0.61 -2.11
CA LYS A 57 0.70 -0.15 -3.50
C LYS A 57 2.06 -0.07 -4.20
N SER A 58 3.08 0.42 -3.51
CA SER A 58 4.45 0.46 -4.05
C SER A 58 5.02 -0.94 -4.27
N ILE A 59 4.75 -1.89 -3.37
CA ILE A 59 5.17 -3.29 -3.52
C ILE A 59 4.49 -3.93 -4.71
N GLU A 60 3.15 -3.82 -4.82
CA GLU A 60 2.41 -4.37 -5.95
C GLU A 60 2.86 -3.77 -7.28
N TYR A 61 3.19 -2.47 -7.31
CA TYR A 61 3.77 -1.84 -8.49
C TYR A 61 5.14 -2.42 -8.85
N ILE A 62 6.04 -2.64 -7.88
CA ILE A 62 7.35 -3.26 -8.12
C ILE A 62 7.18 -4.70 -8.62
N LEU A 63 6.28 -5.47 -8.00
CA LEU A 63 5.98 -6.84 -8.42
C LEU A 63 5.37 -6.89 -9.83
N SER A 64 4.56 -5.89 -10.21
CA SER A 64 4.04 -5.80 -11.57
C SER A 64 5.13 -5.55 -12.62
N GLN A 65 6.24 -4.88 -12.25
CA GLN A 65 7.40 -4.70 -13.13
C GLN A 65 8.25 -5.97 -13.24
N HIS A 66 8.17 -6.86 -12.24
CA HIS A 66 8.94 -8.09 -12.17
C HIS A 66 8.02 -9.31 -12.05
N PRO A 67 7.29 -9.69 -13.12
CA PRO A 67 6.29 -10.77 -13.07
C PRO A 67 6.89 -12.12 -12.62
N ASN A 68 8.13 -12.43 -13.00
CA ASN A 68 8.81 -13.63 -12.50
C ASN A 68 8.99 -13.59 -10.98
N LEU A 69 9.41 -12.45 -10.42
CA LEU A 69 9.52 -12.31 -8.96
C LEU A 69 8.16 -12.51 -8.30
N LYS A 70 7.11 -11.89 -8.85
CA LYS A 70 5.74 -12.01 -8.37
C LYS A 70 5.29 -13.46 -8.29
N ASP A 71 5.43 -14.20 -9.39
CA ASP A 71 5.03 -15.62 -9.46
C ASP A 71 5.81 -16.48 -8.45
N GLN A 72 7.10 -16.19 -8.24
CA GLN A 72 7.92 -16.95 -7.28
C GLN A 72 7.56 -16.64 -5.83
N VAL A 73 7.32 -15.37 -5.47
CA VAL A 73 6.93 -15.02 -4.09
C VAL A 73 5.54 -15.53 -3.75
N GLU A 74 4.58 -15.46 -4.68
CA GLU A 74 3.23 -16.00 -4.50
C GLU A 74 3.26 -17.53 -4.44
N GLY A 75 4.18 -18.18 -5.16
CA GLY A 75 4.38 -19.63 -5.09
C GLY A 75 5.19 -20.13 -3.88
N VAL A 76 5.62 -19.24 -2.99
CA VAL A 76 6.32 -19.56 -1.72
C VAL A 76 5.49 -19.13 -0.51
N PHE A 77 4.82 -17.99 -0.61
CA PHE A 77 4.00 -17.41 0.46
C PHE A 77 2.55 -17.28 -0.03
N ASP A 78 1.67 -18.14 0.49
CA ASP A 78 0.23 -18.07 0.20
C ASP A 78 -0.46 -16.88 0.90
N ASP A 79 0.18 -16.32 1.94
CA ASP A 79 -0.34 -15.22 2.76
C ASP A 79 0.27 -13.87 2.33
N SER A 80 -0.59 -12.87 2.12
CA SER A 80 -0.16 -11.55 1.64
C SER A 80 0.69 -10.79 2.64
N ASP A 81 0.45 -10.99 3.93
CA ASP A 81 1.16 -10.32 5.01
C ASP A 81 2.56 -10.92 5.15
N LEU A 82 2.69 -12.25 5.12
CA LEU A 82 3.99 -12.93 5.11
C LEU A 82 4.83 -12.55 3.89
N ARG A 83 4.21 -12.47 2.71
CA ARG A 83 4.88 -11.99 1.49
C ARG A 83 5.41 -10.57 1.66
N THR A 84 4.59 -9.69 2.23
CA THR A 84 4.93 -8.28 2.44
C THR A 84 6.03 -8.14 3.48
N GLU A 85 5.93 -8.86 4.58
CA GLU A 85 6.94 -8.92 5.63
C GLU A 85 8.27 -9.41 5.07
N TRP A 86 8.28 -10.49 4.30
CA TRP A 86 9.50 -11.00 3.70
C TRP A 86 10.14 -10.00 2.73
N LEU A 87 9.35 -9.37 1.87
CA LEU A 87 9.84 -8.38 0.89
C LEU A 87 10.41 -7.11 1.53
N THR A 88 9.95 -6.76 2.73
CA THR A 88 10.31 -5.51 3.43
C THR A 88 11.22 -5.70 4.63
N SER A 89 11.48 -6.93 5.05
CA SER A 89 12.37 -7.25 6.16
C SER A 89 13.80 -7.49 5.71
N ALA A 90 14.76 -7.12 6.56
CA ALA A 90 16.18 -7.38 6.32
C ALA A 90 16.48 -8.88 6.37
N ILE A 91 17.01 -9.44 5.28
CA ILE A 91 17.31 -10.87 5.20
C ILE A 91 18.82 -11.09 5.32
N PRO A 92 19.30 -11.92 6.28
CA PRO A 92 20.73 -12.20 6.43
C PRO A 92 21.40 -12.75 5.16
N ALA A 93 20.72 -13.64 4.42
CA ALA A 93 21.21 -14.15 3.13
C ALA A 93 21.40 -13.05 2.06
N LEU A 94 20.68 -11.93 2.22
CA LEU A 94 20.77 -10.75 1.37
C LEU A 94 21.68 -9.67 1.97
N SER A 95 22.63 -10.06 2.84
CA SER A 95 23.55 -9.14 3.53
C SER A 95 22.82 -8.13 4.42
N GLY A 96 21.66 -8.52 4.97
CA GLY A 96 20.84 -7.65 5.82
C GLY A 96 20.05 -6.58 5.05
N LEU A 97 20.01 -6.67 3.71
CA LEU A 97 19.12 -5.86 2.89
C LEU A 97 17.75 -6.52 2.76
N THR A 98 16.74 -5.71 2.47
CA THR A 98 15.42 -6.20 2.07
C THR A 98 15.45 -6.72 0.64
N PRO A 99 14.62 -7.72 0.30
CA PRO A 99 14.46 -8.18 -1.09
C PRO A 99 14.18 -7.03 -2.08
N LEU A 100 13.32 -6.08 -1.71
CA LEU A 100 12.99 -4.95 -2.59
C LEU A 100 14.19 -4.05 -2.86
N GLU A 101 15.01 -3.74 -1.85
CA GLU A 101 16.24 -2.97 -2.06
C GLU A 101 17.23 -3.68 -2.99
N VAL A 102 17.33 -5.01 -2.89
CA VAL A 102 18.22 -5.80 -3.76
C VAL A 102 17.71 -5.80 -5.20
N VAL A 103 16.39 -5.91 -5.41
CA VAL A 103 15.76 -5.78 -6.74
C VAL A 103 16.01 -4.39 -7.33
N LEU A 104 15.82 -3.33 -6.55
CA LEU A 104 16.04 -1.94 -6.99
C LEU A 104 17.52 -1.67 -7.33
N LYS A 105 18.46 -2.39 -6.70
CA LYS A 105 19.89 -2.36 -7.04
C LYS A 105 20.23 -3.20 -8.29
N GLY A 106 19.26 -3.87 -8.90
CA GLY A 106 19.41 -4.65 -10.13
C GLY A 106 19.84 -6.10 -9.92
N ASP A 107 19.88 -6.59 -8.68
CA ASP A 107 20.33 -7.95 -8.36
C ASP A 107 19.16 -8.90 -8.08
N LEU A 108 18.21 -8.95 -9.01
CA LEU A 108 17.02 -9.80 -8.92
C LEU A 108 17.38 -11.28 -8.71
N LYS A 109 18.46 -11.75 -9.35
CA LYS A 109 18.89 -13.15 -9.26
C LYS A 109 19.14 -13.57 -7.82
N ARG A 110 19.81 -12.73 -7.03
CA ARG A 110 20.11 -13.01 -5.63
C ARG A 110 18.84 -13.17 -4.78
N VAL A 111 17.80 -12.41 -5.08
CA VAL A 111 16.49 -12.53 -4.40
C VAL A 111 15.80 -13.84 -4.78
N LEU A 112 15.84 -14.22 -6.05
CA LEU A 112 15.28 -15.49 -6.51
C LEU A 112 16.03 -16.70 -5.91
N ASP A 113 17.36 -16.63 -5.79
CA ASP A 113 18.15 -17.67 -5.14
C ASP A 113 17.78 -17.83 -3.66
N ALA A 114 17.51 -16.71 -2.97
CA ALA A 114 17.02 -16.74 -1.58
C ALA A 114 15.62 -17.38 -1.48
N LEU A 115 14.70 -17.07 -2.40
CA LEU A 115 13.38 -17.72 -2.47
C LEU A 115 13.46 -19.22 -2.73
N ASN A 116 14.34 -19.63 -3.65
CA ASN A 116 14.52 -21.05 -3.95
C ASN A 116 14.99 -21.86 -2.74
N ARG A 117 15.89 -21.28 -1.92
CA ARG A 117 16.32 -21.91 -0.66
C ARG A 117 15.19 -22.06 0.36
N ILE A 118 14.26 -21.10 0.38
CA ILE A 118 13.07 -21.19 1.24
C ILE A 118 12.13 -22.29 0.73
N LYS A 119 11.90 -22.33 -0.60
CA LYS A 119 10.96 -23.27 -1.23
C LYS A 119 11.41 -24.73 -1.18
N TYR A 120 12.69 -24.98 -1.43
CA TYR A 120 13.23 -26.34 -1.60
C TYR A 120 14.20 -26.76 -0.51
N GLY A 121 14.50 -25.87 0.45
CA GLY A 121 15.55 -26.06 1.44
C GLY A 121 16.96 -25.77 0.88
N ASP A 122 17.94 -25.77 1.77
CA ASP A 122 19.35 -25.63 1.40
C ASP A 122 19.83 -26.96 0.80
N ILE A 123 19.71 -27.12 -0.52
CA ILE A 123 20.33 -28.24 -1.23
C ILE A 123 21.84 -27.95 -1.35
N SER A 124 22.56 -28.21 -0.25
CA SER A 124 24.03 -28.33 -0.26
C SER A 124 24.49 -29.55 -1.04
#